data_AF-A0AAW4BL13-F1
#
_entry.id   AF-A0AAW4BL13-F1
#
_cell.length_a   1.000
_cell.length_b   1.000
_cell.length_c   1.000
_cell.angle_alpha   90.00
_cell.angle_beta   90.00
_cell.angle_gamma   90.00
#
_symmetry.space_group_name_H-M   'P 1'
#
loop_
_entity.id
_entity.type
_entity.pdbx_description
1 polymer ?
#
loop_
_entity_poly.entity_id
_entity_poly.type
_entity_poly.pdbx_seq_one_letter_code
_entity_poly.pdbx_strand_id
1 'polypeptide(L)' 'MPRIKEVLNEIGESQESLAKEIGISQSSVNHYANGNRMPSYQMAWNIVKALNNLGASC' A
#
# COMPACT_ATOMS: atom_id res chain seq x y z
N MET A 1 0.90 7.99 4.31
CA MET A 1 -0.32 7.98 3.46
C MET A 1 -1.45 7.39 4.30
N PRO A 2 -2.25 8.24 4.97
CA PRO A 2 -3.21 7.77 5.97
C PRO A 2 -4.25 6.77 5.41
N ARG A 3 -4.49 6.78 4.09
CA ARG A 3 -5.49 5.95 3.44
C ARG A 3 -5.10 4.51 3.10
N ILE A 4 -3.81 4.10 3.19
CA ILE A 4 -3.43 2.73 2.78
C ILE A 4 -4.18 1.67 3.59
N LYS A 5 -4.26 1.85 4.92
CA LYS A 5 -4.97 0.91 5.80
C LYS A 5 -6.47 0.89 5.52
N GLU A 6 -7.04 2.06 5.28
CA GLU A 6 -8.48 2.22 5.00
C GLU A 6 -8.85 1.50 3.70
N VAL A 7 -8.12 1.77 2.61
CA VAL A 7 -8.35 1.15 1.31
C VAL A 7 -8.18 -0.37 1.38
N LEU A 8 -7.15 -0.86 2.06
CA LEU A 8 -6.94 -2.30 2.25
C LEU A 8 -8.10 -2.96 3.00
N ASN A 9 -8.59 -2.32 4.08
CA ASN A 9 -9.74 -2.82 4.81
C ASN A 9 -11.02 -2.83 3.96
N GLU A 10 -11.24 -1.81 3.13
CA GLU A 10 -12.40 -1.72 2.22
C GLU A 10 -12.45 -2.86 1.20
N ILE A 11 -11.29 -3.31 0.73
CA ILE A 11 -11.17 -4.41 -0.25
C ILE A 11 -10.88 -5.77 0.40
N GLY A 12 -10.82 -5.85 1.73
CA GLY A 12 -10.57 -7.09 2.48
C GLY A 12 -9.13 -7.62 2.37
N GLU A 13 -8.16 -6.76 2.04
CA GLU A 13 -6.76 -7.11 1.85
C GLU A 13 -5.86 -6.68 3.01
N SER A 14 -4.66 -7.25 3.06
CA SER A 14 -3.69 -6.98 4.12
C SER A 14 -2.51 -6.13 3.64
N GLN A 15 -1.77 -5.53 4.58
CA GLN A 15 -0.50 -4.87 4.26
C GLN A 15 0.54 -5.85 3.70
N GLU A 16 0.45 -7.13 4.07
CA GLU A 16 1.31 -8.18 3.55
C GLU A 16 0.99 -8.50 2.09
N SER A 17 -0.29 -8.58 1.73
CA SER A 17 -0.75 -8.73 0.34
C SER A 17 -0.23 -7.60 -0.53
N LEU A 18 -0.36 -6.35 -0.06
CA LEU A 18 0.16 -5.17 -0.75
C LEU A 18 1.68 -5.22 -0.91
N ALA A 19 2.39 -5.62 0.16
CA ALA A 19 3.85 -5.73 0.11
C ALA A 19 4.31 -6.79 -0.89
N LYS A 20 3.60 -7.93 -0.96
CA LYS A 20 3.83 -9.01 -1.92
C LYS A 20 3.57 -8.56 -3.36
N GLU A 21 2.49 -7.83 -3.61
CA GLU A 21 2.15 -7.29 -4.93
C GLU A 21 3.20 -6.29 -5.43
N ILE A 22 3.76 -5.46 -4.53
CA ILE A 22 4.80 -4.48 -4.88
C ILE A 22 6.21 -5.12 -4.94
N GLY A 23 6.42 -6.23 -4.23
CA GLY A 23 7.73 -6.88 -4.08
C GLY A 23 8.64 -6.22 -3.01
N ILE A 24 8.06 -5.73 -1.91
CA ILE A 24 8.79 -5.13 -0.79
C ILE A 24 8.44 -5.82 0.54
N SER A 25 9.10 -5.43 1.63
CA SER A 25 8.75 -5.94 2.96
C SER A 25 7.46 -5.32 3.50
N GLN A 26 6.69 -6.10 4.25
CA GLN A 26 5.50 -5.62 4.98
C GLN A 26 5.84 -4.46 5.92
N SER A 27 7.02 -4.49 6.55
CA SER A 27 7.51 -3.37 7.39
C SER A 27 7.64 -2.07 6.59
N SER A 28 8.09 -2.12 5.33
CA SER A 28 8.17 -0.93 4.48
C SER A 28 6.78 -0.33 4.22
N VAL A 29 5.79 -1.18 3.92
CA VAL A 29 4.38 -0.75 3.79
C VAL A 29 3.87 -0.14 5.10
N ASN A 30 4.18 -0.74 6.24
CA ASN A 30 3.78 -0.22 7.54
C ASN A 30 4.35 1.19 7.81
N HIS A 31 5.61 1.46 7.44
CA HIS A 31 6.18 2.81 7.53
C HIS A 31 5.42 3.83 6.66
N TYR A 32 5.01 3.46 5.44
CA TYR A 32 4.22 4.34 4.58
C TYR A 32 2.81 4.58 5.11
N ALA A 33 2.17 3.52 5.60
CA ALA A 33 0.82 3.55 6.15
C ALA A 33 0.72 4.44 7.40
N ASN A 34 1.71 4.36 8.30
CA ASN A 34 1.75 5.19 9.51
C ASN A 34 2.32 6.60 9.28
N GLY A 35 2.81 6.90 8.07
CA GLY A 35 3.44 8.19 7.78
C GLY A 35 4.86 8.34 8.34
N ASN A 36 5.44 7.28 8.91
CA ASN A 36 6.83 7.26 9.40
C ASN A 36 7.86 7.44 8.28
N ARG A 37 7.48 7.14 7.04
CA ARG A 37 8.29 7.35 5.85
C ARG A 37 7.42 7.90 4.73
N MET A 38 7.92 8.89 4.00
CA MET A 38 7.32 9.27 2.73
C MET A 38 7.83 8.33 1.62
N PRO A 39 6.93 7.70 0.84
CA PRO A 39 7.34 7.00 -0.36
C PRO A 39 7.90 8.00 -1.39
N SER A 40 8.83 7.55 -2.23
CA SER A 40 9.19 8.31 -3.43
C SER A 40 7.98 8.41 -4.37
N TYR A 41 8.04 9.32 -5.34
CA TYR A 41 7.00 9.45 -6.36
C TYR A 41 6.72 8.12 -7.08
N GLN A 42 7.77 7.40 -7.48
CA GLN A 42 7.64 6.09 -8.11
C GLN A 42 6.99 5.06 -7.17
N MET A 43 7.38 5.05 -5.90
CA MET A 43 6.81 4.12 -4.91
C MET A 43 5.33 4.44 -4.64
N ALA A 44 4.95 5.71 -4.60
CA ALA A 44 3.56 6.13 -4.47
C ALA A 44 2.71 5.57 -5.63
N TRP A 45 3.20 5.68 -6.87
CA TRP A 45 2.54 5.08 -8.03
C TRP A 45 2.45 3.55 -7.95
N ASN A 46 3.52 2.89 -7.54
CA ASN A 46 3.51 1.43 -7.38
C ASN A 46 2.48 0.99 -6.32
N ILE A 47 2.34 1.74 -5.22
CA ILE A 47 1.33 1.48 -4.19
C ILE A 47 -0.09 1.61 -4.79
N VAL A 48 -0.39 2.70 -5.49
CA VAL A 48 -1.71 2.91 -6.10
C VAL A 48 -2.03 1.81 -7.11
N LYS A 49 -1.08 1.50 -8.00
CA LYS A 49 -1.24 0.42 -8.99
C LYS A 49 -1.49 -0.93 -8.33
N ALA A 50 -0.73 -1.27 -7.28
CA ALA A 50 -0.91 -2.51 -6.54
C ALA A 50 -2.26 -2.58 -5.83
N LEU A 51 -2.71 -1.48 -5.21
CA LEU A 51 -4.04 -1.39 -4.60
C LEU A 51 -5.14 -1.63 -5.65
N ASN A 52 -5.03 -1.03 -6.84
CA ASN A 52 -6.01 -1.24 -7.91
C ASN A 52 -5.98 -2.68 -8.46
N ASN A 53 -4.80 -3.30 -8.56
CA ASN A 53 -4.69 -4.72 -8.93
C ASN A 53 -5.37 -5.64 -7.90
N LEU A 54 -5.34 -5.25 -6.62
CA LEU A 54 -5.99 -5.97 -5.51
C LEU A 54 -7.50 -5.69 -5.41
N GLY A 55 -8.06 -4.83 -6.28
CA GLY A 55 -9.49 -4.55 -6.34
C GLY A 55 -9.91 -3.18 -5.80
N ALA A 56 -8.97 -2.31 -5.43
CA ALA A 56 -9.29 -0.91 -5.11
C ALA A 56 -9.62 -0.11 -6.37
N SER A 57 -10.20 1.07 -6.18
CA SER A 57 -10.42 2.07 -7.22
C SER A 57 -9.91 3.43 -6.74
N CYS A 58 -8.59 3.64 -6.77
CA CYS A 58 -7.92 4.86 -6.31
C CYS A 58 -6.81 5.38 -7.24
#